data_AF-A0A856MFD2-F1
#
_entry.id   AF-A0A856MFD2-F1
#
_cell.length_a   1.000
_cell.length_b   1.000
_cell.length_c   1.000
_cell.angle_alpha   90.00
_cell.angle_beta   90.00
_cell.angle_gamma   90.00
#
_symmetry.space_group_name_H-M   'P 1'
#
loop_
_entity.id
_entity.type
_entity.pdbx_description
1 polymer ?
#
loop_
_entity_poly.entity_id
_entity_poly.type
_entity_poly.pdbx_seq_one_letter_code
_entity_poly.pdbx_strand_id
1 'polypeptide(L)'
;MQLENSSQTQQPDSASQHLLDTLQDIVSNVQIHSNFSISHPNYKPLELPDEVVARFQRMPADIQKKYFSLQLRSFLYGIYYNGSMRATLASDADSAGLALQQDLENNTRLGVDIAFYERLHSSNQGSGYFDSGWCVVRQESDGTFAVTKNGLTLHVQPEKHLQLAEKSAAVGELVAIRMPKNFVQNGFYMAVSNAGPRSYGHSNREPEIVRIYFNFSPEGAVAVMGSLTRELNDILISFTFKVLYNPGEYKRYDSGVLYFEKSNYEAVRQVLESVYAQTKAHFHTDIPLFTKFLAPGLGLAEEPDRKFAEQESFGMNRCQIIANGLLEAWHSLDDSPEGRMTSILKQFSQMGIELLRSYLNANSVDIYTQLKM
;
A
#
# COMPACT_ATOMS: atom_id res chain seq x y z
N MET A 1 -4.25 -41.62 25.88
CA MET A 1 -3.07 -41.82 25.00
C MET A 1 -3.61 -41.93 23.60
N GLN A 2 -3.50 -40.85 22.81
CA GLN A 2 -2.51 -40.69 21.73
C GLN A 2 -2.87 -41.58 20.52
N LEU A 3 -2.79 -41.17 19.27
CA LEU A 3 -2.43 -39.94 18.56
C LEU A 3 -2.64 -40.38 17.10
N GLU A 4 -3.50 -39.73 16.32
CA GLU A 4 -3.34 -39.77 14.85
C GLU A 4 -3.46 -38.35 14.32
N ASN A 5 -2.29 -37.74 14.20
CA ASN A 5 -2.04 -36.49 13.51
C ASN A 5 -2.44 -36.63 12.04
N SER A 6 -3.53 -35.97 11.66
CA SER A 6 -3.81 -35.63 10.27
C SER A 6 -2.90 -34.48 9.84
N SER A 7 -1.68 -34.78 9.39
CA SER A 7 -0.89 -33.85 8.58
C SER A 7 -1.36 -33.97 7.13
N GLN A 8 -2.41 -33.23 6.77
CA GLN A 8 -2.76 -33.01 5.38
C GLN A 8 -1.78 -31.98 4.81
N THR A 9 -0.75 -32.46 4.13
CA THR A 9 0.13 -31.65 3.29
C THR A 9 -0.70 -31.18 2.08
N GLN A 10 -1.38 -30.04 2.20
CA GLN A 10 -2.03 -29.39 1.07
C GLN A 10 -0.95 -28.91 0.10
N GLN A 11 -1.07 -29.25 -1.19
CA GLN A 11 -0.22 -28.68 -2.23
C GLN A 11 -0.33 -27.15 -2.18
N PRO A 12 0.78 -26.41 -2.37
CA PRO A 12 0.74 -24.96 -2.41
C PRO A 12 -0.21 -24.50 -3.53
N ASP A 13 -1.16 -23.63 -3.19
CA ASP A 13 -1.98 -22.93 -4.19
C ASP A 13 -1.08 -22.15 -5.16
N SER A 14 -1.57 -21.82 -6.35
CA SER A 14 -0.81 -21.16 -7.42
C SER A 14 -0.06 -19.92 -6.95
N ALA A 15 -0.64 -19.12 -6.06
CA ALA A 15 0.02 -17.94 -5.48
C ALA A 15 1.20 -18.30 -4.56
N SER A 16 1.09 -19.39 -3.79
CA SER A 16 2.17 -19.91 -2.95
C SER A 16 3.32 -20.45 -3.79
N GLN A 17 3.02 -21.15 -4.89
CA GLN A 17 4.04 -21.60 -5.83
C GLN A 17 4.75 -20.41 -6.49
N HIS A 18 3.99 -19.40 -6.95
CA HIS A 18 4.54 -18.18 -7.52
C HIS A 18 5.48 -17.45 -6.55
N LEU A 19 5.14 -17.40 -5.26
CA LEU A 19 6.00 -16.84 -4.21
C LEU A 19 7.31 -17.62 -4.09
N LEU A 20 7.26 -18.96 -4.04
CA LEU A 20 8.46 -19.80 -3.95
C LEU A 20 9.37 -19.64 -5.16
N ASP A 21 8.81 -19.66 -6.37
CA ASP A 21 9.56 -19.47 -7.62
C ASP A 21 10.23 -18.09 -7.65
N THR A 22 9.51 -17.06 -7.20
CA THR A 22 10.02 -15.69 -7.11
C THR A 22 11.16 -15.59 -6.09
N LEU A 23 11.06 -16.26 -4.94
CA LEU A 23 12.14 -16.28 -3.96
C LEU A 23 13.35 -17.02 -4.47
N GLN A 24 13.15 -18.11 -5.22
CA GLN A 24 14.25 -18.84 -5.87
C GLN A 24 14.99 -17.95 -6.87
N ASP A 25 14.25 -17.19 -7.69
CA ASP A 25 14.84 -16.20 -8.60
C ASP A 25 15.63 -15.14 -7.82
N ILE A 26 15.05 -14.57 -6.75
CA ILE A 26 15.71 -13.57 -5.91
C ILE A 26 17.06 -14.10 -5.37
N VAL A 27 17.07 -15.27 -4.73
CA VAL A 27 18.29 -15.79 -4.08
C VAL A 27 19.36 -16.20 -5.09
N SER A 28 18.95 -16.61 -6.29
CA SER A 28 19.87 -17.08 -7.34
C SER A 28 20.45 -15.92 -8.16
N ASN A 29 19.63 -14.91 -8.46
CA ASN A 29 19.93 -13.95 -9.53
C ASN A 29 20.18 -12.52 -9.03
N VAL A 30 19.68 -12.13 -7.86
CA VAL A 30 19.98 -10.80 -7.30
C VAL A 30 21.41 -10.79 -6.76
N GLN A 31 22.23 -9.85 -7.20
CA GLN A 31 23.62 -9.72 -6.76
C GLN A 31 23.83 -8.37 -6.07
N ILE A 32 24.50 -8.41 -4.92
CA ILE A 32 24.84 -7.25 -4.09
C ILE A 32 26.34 -6.99 -4.23
N HIS A 33 26.70 -5.79 -4.66
CA HIS A 33 28.10 -5.42 -4.91
C HIS A 33 28.62 -4.44 -3.85
N SER A 34 29.92 -4.51 -3.58
CA SER A 34 30.59 -3.67 -2.56
C SER A 34 30.62 -2.17 -2.90
N ASN A 35 30.36 -1.80 -4.16
CA ASN A 35 30.19 -0.43 -4.64
C ASN A 35 28.75 0.10 -4.48
N PHE A 36 27.91 -0.55 -3.68
CA PHE A 36 26.50 -0.21 -3.46
C PHE A 36 25.57 -0.46 -4.65
N SER A 37 26.01 -1.18 -5.68
CA SER A 37 25.14 -1.56 -6.78
C SER A 37 24.38 -2.86 -6.53
N ILE A 38 23.22 -2.97 -7.17
CA ILE A 38 22.40 -4.19 -7.21
C ILE A 38 22.16 -4.55 -8.67
N SER A 39 22.42 -5.80 -9.02
CA SER A 39 22.22 -6.29 -10.39
C SER A 39 21.36 -7.56 -10.43
N HIS A 40 20.73 -7.77 -11.57
CA HIS A 40 19.98 -8.97 -11.89
C HIS A 40 20.11 -9.24 -13.41
N PRO A 41 20.26 -10.47 -13.91
CA PRO A 41 20.53 -10.74 -15.33
C PRO A 41 19.49 -10.15 -16.30
N ASN A 42 18.22 -10.11 -15.87
CA ASN A 42 17.11 -9.62 -16.69
C ASN A 42 16.85 -8.11 -16.57
N TYR A 43 17.59 -7.40 -15.71
CA TYR A 43 17.34 -5.99 -15.44
C TYR A 43 18.63 -5.16 -15.42
N LYS A 44 18.55 -3.92 -15.92
CA LYS A 44 19.61 -2.92 -15.80
C LYS A 44 19.97 -2.74 -14.31
N PRO A 45 21.28 -2.73 -13.98
CA PRO A 45 21.72 -2.63 -12.60
C PRO A 45 21.36 -1.26 -12.00
N LEU A 46 21.06 -1.26 -10.70
CA LEU A 46 20.96 -0.03 -9.92
C LEU A 46 22.36 0.34 -9.48
N GLU A 47 22.98 1.28 -10.20
CA GLU A 47 24.34 1.74 -9.95
C GLU A 47 24.37 3.17 -9.45
N LEU A 48 25.41 3.48 -8.68
CA LEU A 48 25.74 4.84 -8.29
C LEU A 48 26.91 5.34 -9.12
N PRO A 49 26.96 6.64 -9.47
CA PRO A 49 28.15 7.24 -10.05
C PRO A 49 29.36 7.04 -9.13
N ASP A 50 30.55 6.79 -9.71
CA ASP A 50 31.78 6.51 -8.95
C ASP A 50 32.09 7.56 -7.89
N GLU A 51 31.84 8.84 -8.18
CA GLU A 51 32.02 9.94 -7.23
C GLU A 51 31.13 9.80 -5.99
N VAL A 52 29.90 9.30 -6.17
CA VAL A 52 28.94 9.08 -5.09
C VAL A 52 29.35 7.85 -4.28
N VAL A 53 29.79 6.77 -4.95
CA VAL A 53 30.34 5.57 -4.29
C VAL A 53 31.51 5.94 -3.38
N ALA A 54 32.49 6.70 -3.89
CA ALA A 54 33.65 7.11 -3.11
C ALA A 54 33.29 7.95 -1.87
N ARG A 55 32.20 8.73 -1.93
CA ARG A 55 31.67 9.47 -0.78
C ARG A 55 30.99 8.54 0.22
N PHE A 56 30.14 7.62 -0.22
CA PHE A 56 29.45 6.67 0.65
C PHE A 56 30.42 5.74 1.38
N GLN A 57 31.49 5.29 0.73
CA GLN A 57 32.53 4.45 1.35
C GLN A 57 33.24 5.14 2.53
N ARG A 58 33.24 6.48 2.57
CA ARG A 58 33.81 7.28 3.67
C ARG A 58 32.81 7.55 4.78
N MET A 59 31.53 7.24 4.59
CA MET A 59 30.51 7.44 5.62
C MET A 59 30.60 6.35 6.70
N PRO A 60 30.07 6.61 7.91
CA PRO A 60 29.96 5.59 8.95
C PRO A 60 29.27 4.29 8.47
N ALA A 61 29.70 3.15 9.00
CA ALA A 61 29.27 1.82 8.54
C ALA A 61 27.75 1.59 8.71
N ASP A 62 27.13 2.20 9.71
CA ASP A 62 25.68 2.18 9.94
C ASP A 62 24.93 2.91 8.81
N ILE A 63 25.45 4.04 8.32
CA ILE A 63 24.86 4.76 7.18
C ILE A 63 24.99 3.94 5.90
N GLN A 64 26.16 3.33 5.67
CA GLN A 64 26.38 2.44 4.52
C GLN A 64 25.39 1.26 4.53
N LYS A 65 25.23 0.59 5.68
CA LYS A 65 24.26 -0.52 5.85
C LYS A 65 22.82 -0.06 5.61
N LYS A 66 22.45 1.10 6.15
CA LYS A 66 21.12 1.68 5.95
C LYS A 66 20.86 1.97 4.47
N TYR A 67 21.86 2.47 3.75
CA TYR A 67 21.77 2.71 2.32
C TYR A 67 21.56 1.41 1.53
N PHE A 68 22.40 0.39 1.76
CA PHE A 68 22.23 -0.93 1.15
C PHE A 68 20.85 -1.52 1.38
N SER A 69 20.37 -1.47 2.63
CA SER A 69 19.04 -1.93 3.00
C SER A 69 17.94 -1.21 2.23
N LEU A 70 18.03 0.11 2.10
CA LEU A 70 17.03 0.91 1.39
C LEU A 70 17.06 0.64 -0.13
N GLN A 71 18.24 0.58 -0.74
CA GLN A 71 18.42 0.25 -2.16
C GLN A 71 17.86 -1.14 -2.47
N LEU A 72 18.23 -2.15 -1.68
CA LEU A 72 17.81 -3.53 -1.88
C LEU A 72 16.30 -3.68 -1.69
N ARG A 73 15.73 -3.07 -0.64
CA ARG A 73 14.28 -3.03 -0.46
C ARG A 73 13.58 -2.39 -1.65
N SER A 74 14.08 -1.25 -2.15
CA SER A 74 13.48 -0.54 -3.29
C SER A 74 13.55 -1.37 -4.58
N PHE A 75 14.68 -2.03 -4.85
CA PHE A 75 14.82 -2.97 -5.97
C PHE A 75 13.81 -4.10 -5.88
N LEU A 76 13.76 -4.79 -4.72
CA LEU A 76 12.83 -5.88 -4.47
C LEU A 76 11.37 -5.42 -4.60
N TYR A 77 11.06 -4.23 -4.09
CA TYR A 77 9.72 -3.66 -4.14
C TYR A 77 9.28 -3.36 -5.58
N GLY A 78 10.13 -2.67 -6.36
CA GLY A 78 9.79 -2.24 -7.71
C GLY A 78 9.80 -3.35 -8.76
N ILE A 79 10.68 -4.35 -8.61
CA ILE A 79 10.80 -5.46 -9.56
C ILE A 79 9.88 -6.62 -9.19
N TYR A 80 9.88 -7.05 -7.93
CA TYR A 80 9.20 -8.29 -7.53
C TYR A 80 7.84 -8.03 -6.90
N TYR A 81 7.72 -7.05 -6.00
CA TYR A 81 6.45 -6.83 -5.30
C TYR A 81 5.37 -6.24 -6.22
N ASN A 82 5.63 -5.10 -6.87
CA ASN A 82 4.60 -4.42 -7.67
C ASN A 82 4.87 -4.35 -9.18
N GLY A 83 6.05 -4.77 -9.63
CA GLY A 83 6.42 -4.79 -11.04
C GLY A 83 6.65 -3.41 -11.70
N SER A 84 6.50 -2.30 -10.97
CA SER A 84 6.61 -0.93 -11.50
C SER A 84 7.93 -0.61 -12.20
N MET A 85 9.02 -1.30 -11.83
CA MET A 85 10.36 -1.08 -12.41
C MET A 85 10.70 -2.08 -13.52
N ARG A 86 9.90 -3.13 -13.75
CA ARG A 86 10.24 -4.21 -14.70
C ARG A 86 10.42 -3.70 -16.12
N ALA A 87 9.49 -2.87 -16.61
CA ALA A 87 9.55 -2.34 -17.97
C ALA A 87 10.71 -1.35 -18.15
N THR A 88 10.87 -0.42 -17.20
CA THR A 88 11.91 0.62 -17.26
C THR A 88 13.32 0.05 -17.15
N LEU A 89 13.50 -1.00 -16.36
CA LEU A 89 14.79 -1.65 -16.15
C LEU A 89 14.99 -2.89 -17.01
N ALA A 90 14.09 -3.28 -17.91
CA ALA A 90 14.36 -4.43 -18.77
C ALA A 90 15.67 -4.23 -19.57
N SER A 91 16.48 -5.27 -19.71
CA SER A 91 17.77 -5.19 -20.41
C SER A 91 17.64 -4.70 -21.87
N ASP A 92 16.50 -4.97 -22.50
CA ASP A 92 16.17 -4.55 -23.87
C ASP A 92 15.39 -3.23 -23.94
N ALA A 93 15.16 -2.54 -22.81
CA ALA A 93 14.47 -1.26 -22.82
C ALA A 93 15.33 -0.21 -23.52
N ASP A 94 14.86 0.29 -24.67
CA ASP A 94 15.49 1.39 -25.39
C ASP A 94 15.80 2.53 -24.41
N SER A 95 17.06 2.93 -24.36
CA SER A 95 17.56 4.02 -23.50
C SER A 95 16.86 5.36 -23.80
N ALA A 96 16.09 5.45 -24.89
CA ALA A 96 15.21 6.55 -25.23
C ALA A 96 14.00 6.71 -24.28
N GLY A 97 13.60 5.67 -23.53
CA GLY A 97 12.50 5.72 -22.55
C GLY A 97 12.90 6.12 -21.13
N LEU A 98 14.22 6.25 -20.86
CA LEU A 98 14.76 6.63 -19.54
C LEU A 98 14.91 8.15 -19.37
N ALA A 99 14.89 8.91 -20.46
CA ALA A 99 14.55 10.31 -20.38
C ALA A 99 13.08 10.36 -19.98
N LEU A 100 12.81 10.91 -18.80
CA LEU A 100 11.48 11.30 -18.33
C LEU A 100 10.44 11.28 -19.46
N GLN A 101 9.40 10.46 -19.33
CA GLN A 101 8.06 10.93 -19.70
C GLN A 101 7.76 12.15 -18.80
N GLN A 102 8.48 13.25 -19.03
CA GLN A 102 7.86 14.54 -19.11
C GLN A 102 6.92 14.35 -20.28
N ASP A 103 5.71 13.87 -19.98
CA ASP A 103 4.58 14.16 -20.84
C ASP A 103 4.68 15.67 -21.09
N LEU A 104 5.15 16.03 -22.29
CA LEU A 104 5.13 17.40 -22.81
C LEU A 104 3.67 17.83 -23.07
N GLU A 105 2.70 16.96 -22.75
CA GLU A 105 1.30 17.32 -22.63
C GLU A 105 1.10 18.26 -21.44
N ASN A 106 0.54 19.43 -21.72
CA ASN A 106 0.22 20.47 -20.74
C ASN A 106 -1.01 20.10 -19.87
N ASN A 107 -1.25 18.81 -19.67
CA ASN A 107 -2.41 18.24 -18.98
C ASN A 107 -2.13 17.97 -17.49
N THR A 108 -0.88 18.12 -17.05
CA THR A 108 -0.47 17.90 -15.66
C THR A 108 -0.28 19.22 -14.91
N ARG A 109 -0.81 19.29 -13.68
CA ARG A 109 -0.55 20.41 -12.75
C ARG A 109 0.11 19.85 -11.50
N LEU A 110 1.34 20.28 -11.23
CA LEU A 110 2.17 19.75 -10.13
C LEU A 110 2.33 18.21 -10.17
N GLY A 111 2.37 17.63 -11.39
CA GLY A 111 2.51 16.19 -11.58
C GLY A 111 1.22 15.37 -11.48
N VAL A 112 0.05 16.02 -11.38
CA VAL A 112 -1.28 15.39 -11.39
C VAL A 112 -1.92 15.54 -12.77
N ASP A 113 -2.29 14.45 -13.43
CA ASP A 113 -3.19 14.48 -14.59
C ASP A 113 -4.60 14.95 -14.17
N ILE A 114 -4.95 16.18 -14.52
CA ILE A 114 -6.18 16.82 -14.05
C ILE A 114 -7.42 16.19 -14.69
N ALA A 115 -7.37 15.82 -15.96
CA ALA A 115 -8.52 15.22 -16.64
C ALA A 115 -8.88 13.87 -16.03
N PHE A 116 -7.86 13.05 -15.74
CA PHE A 116 -8.06 11.77 -15.08
C PHE A 116 -8.47 11.93 -13.62
N TYR A 117 -7.85 12.86 -12.88
CA TYR A 117 -8.27 13.21 -11.52
C TYR A 117 -9.76 13.58 -11.45
N GLU A 118 -10.25 14.42 -12.37
CA GLU A 118 -11.66 14.84 -12.39
C GLU A 118 -12.61 13.67 -12.68
N ARG A 119 -12.20 12.71 -13.53
CA ARG A 119 -12.97 11.48 -13.76
C ARG A 119 -13.07 10.64 -12.49
N LEU A 120 -11.96 10.47 -11.76
CA LEU A 120 -11.96 9.78 -10.47
C LEU A 120 -12.83 10.51 -9.43
N HIS A 121 -12.71 11.85 -9.37
CA HIS A 121 -13.47 12.68 -8.43
C HIS A 121 -14.98 12.68 -8.70
N SER A 122 -15.37 12.74 -9.97
CA SER A 122 -16.76 12.65 -10.42
C SER A 122 -17.34 11.26 -10.19
N SER A 123 -16.51 10.22 -10.29
CA SER A 123 -16.94 8.84 -10.04
C SER A 123 -17.10 8.55 -8.54
N ASN A 124 -16.28 9.12 -7.66
CA ASN A 124 -16.42 8.94 -6.21
C ASN A 124 -17.81 9.38 -5.70
N GLN A 125 -18.61 8.44 -5.20
CA GLN A 125 -19.99 8.64 -4.75
C GLN A 125 -20.09 9.06 -3.27
N GLY A 126 -18.98 9.37 -2.60
CA GLY A 126 -19.00 9.93 -1.25
C GLY A 126 -19.60 11.34 -1.17
N SER A 127 -20.07 11.73 0.00
CA SER A 127 -20.63 13.06 0.31
C SER A 127 -19.77 13.87 1.30
N GLY A 128 -18.67 13.27 1.75
CA GLY A 128 -17.80 13.78 2.81
C GLY A 128 -18.14 13.14 4.16
N TYR A 129 -17.37 13.50 5.18
CA TYR A 129 -17.53 12.96 6.53
C TYR A 129 -17.33 14.07 7.56
N PHE A 130 -17.71 13.80 8.81
CA PHE A 130 -17.43 14.70 9.93
C PHE A 130 -16.24 14.17 10.71
N ASP A 131 -15.13 14.89 10.71
CA ASP A 131 -13.95 14.57 11.52
C ASP A 131 -14.11 15.19 12.91
N SER A 132 -14.25 14.35 13.94
CA SER A 132 -14.51 14.76 15.32
C SER A 132 -13.24 15.13 16.11
N GLY A 133 -13.43 15.69 17.30
CA GLY A 133 -12.33 15.95 18.25
C GLY A 133 -11.58 17.26 18.01
N TRP A 134 -12.18 18.21 17.29
CA TRP A 134 -11.62 19.55 17.13
C TRP A 134 -12.08 20.45 18.27
N CYS A 135 -11.14 21.09 18.98
CA CYS A 135 -11.47 21.97 20.10
C CYS A 135 -11.68 23.40 19.62
N VAL A 136 -12.81 24.02 19.96
CA VAL A 136 -13.05 25.44 19.73
C VAL A 136 -12.16 26.26 20.66
N VAL A 137 -11.23 27.04 20.09
CA VAL A 137 -10.32 27.88 20.89
C VAL A 137 -10.74 29.33 20.92
N ARG A 138 -11.44 29.79 19.88
CA ARG A 138 -11.91 31.17 19.77
C ARG A 138 -13.08 31.26 18.80
N GLN A 139 -14.02 32.14 19.10
CA GLN A 139 -14.99 32.64 18.14
C GLN A 139 -14.50 34.01 17.64
N GLU A 140 -14.36 34.16 16.33
CA GLU A 140 -13.95 35.40 15.69
C GLU A 140 -15.12 36.39 15.59
N SER A 141 -14.81 37.67 15.38
CA SER A 141 -15.82 38.73 15.27
C SER A 141 -16.76 38.56 14.06
N ASP A 142 -16.35 37.81 13.04
CA ASP A 142 -17.16 37.48 11.86
C ASP A 142 -18.04 36.24 12.06
N GLY A 143 -18.04 35.66 13.26
CA GLY A 143 -18.81 34.46 13.61
C GLY A 143 -18.15 33.13 13.21
N THR A 144 -16.95 33.15 12.61
CA THR A 144 -16.18 31.93 12.37
C THR A 144 -15.59 31.39 13.67
N PHE A 145 -15.39 30.08 13.74
CA PHE A 145 -14.69 29.44 14.86
C PHE A 145 -13.26 29.13 14.46
N ALA A 146 -12.30 29.52 15.29
CA ALA A 146 -10.97 28.94 15.27
C ALA A 146 -11.00 27.64 16.08
N VAL A 147 -10.68 26.53 15.43
CA VAL A 147 -10.72 25.18 16.00
C VAL A 147 -9.36 24.51 15.84
N THR A 148 -8.92 23.76 16.84
CA THR A 148 -7.59 23.13 16.85
C THR A 148 -7.64 21.62 17.08
N LYS A 149 -6.76 20.89 16.38
CA LYS A 149 -6.53 19.46 16.55
C LYS A 149 -5.08 19.15 16.17
N ASN A 150 -4.33 18.47 17.04
CA ASN A 150 -2.95 18.03 16.79
C ASN A 150 -2.00 19.15 16.29
N GLY A 151 -2.14 20.37 16.83
CA GLY A 151 -1.30 21.52 16.45
C GLY A 151 -1.71 22.24 15.16
N LEU A 152 -2.74 21.76 14.45
CA LEU A 152 -3.34 22.45 13.32
C LEU A 152 -4.54 23.27 13.79
N THR A 153 -4.56 24.57 13.48
CA THR A 153 -5.71 25.46 13.71
C THR A 153 -6.37 25.81 12.38
N LEU A 154 -7.69 25.62 12.30
CA LEU A 154 -8.51 25.95 11.15
C LEU A 154 -9.55 27.01 11.54
N HIS A 155 -9.89 27.88 10.60
CA HIS A 155 -11.03 28.78 10.72
C HIS A 155 -12.20 28.16 9.96
N VAL A 156 -13.28 27.84 10.68
CA VAL A 156 -14.46 27.18 10.12
C VAL A 156 -15.70 28.05 10.23
N GLN A 157 -16.57 27.98 9.23
CA GLN A 157 -17.89 28.61 9.24
C GLN A 157 -18.88 27.63 9.87
N PRO A 158 -19.44 27.89 11.07
CA PRO A 158 -20.32 26.95 11.76
C PRO A 158 -21.48 26.46 10.89
N GLU A 159 -22.08 27.36 10.11
CA GLU A 159 -23.22 27.04 9.25
C GLU A 159 -22.91 26.07 8.11
N LYS A 160 -21.66 26.02 7.64
CA LYS A 160 -21.25 25.18 6.50
C LYS A 160 -20.50 23.93 6.93
N HIS A 161 -19.70 24.04 7.98
CA HIS A 161 -18.68 23.06 8.31
C HIS A 161 -19.00 22.26 9.58
N LEU A 162 -19.95 22.67 10.42
CA LEU A 162 -20.28 21.95 11.65
C LEU A 162 -21.63 21.24 11.55
N GLN A 163 -21.82 20.24 12.42
CA GLN A 163 -23.12 19.60 12.56
C GLN A 163 -24.13 20.57 13.19
N LEU A 164 -25.42 20.35 12.95
CA LEU A 164 -26.49 21.24 13.46
C LEU A 164 -26.42 21.43 14.97
N ALA A 165 -26.11 20.36 15.72
CA ALA A 165 -26.00 20.39 17.18
C ALA A 165 -24.78 21.18 17.69
N GLU A 166 -23.77 21.41 16.84
CA GLU A 166 -22.47 21.97 17.21
C GLU A 166 -22.29 23.42 16.72
N LYS A 167 -23.27 23.99 16.01
CA LYS A 167 -23.17 25.34 15.44
C LYS A 167 -23.01 26.45 16.49
N SER A 168 -23.48 26.19 17.71
CA SER A 168 -23.41 27.10 18.85
C SER A 168 -22.39 26.66 19.90
N ALA A 169 -21.44 25.79 19.54
CA ALA A 169 -20.45 25.28 20.47
C ALA A 169 -19.63 26.41 21.12
N ALA A 170 -19.39 26.30 22.42
CA ALA A 170 -18.62 27.26 23.19
C ALA A 170 -17.11 27.00 23.10
N VAL A 171 -16.31 28.01 23.44
CA VAL A 171 -14.85 27.85 23.59
C VAL A 171 -14.55 26.76 24.63
N GLY A 172 -13.67 25.83 24.26
CA GLY A 172 -13.31 24.65 25.04
C GLY A 172 -14.07 23.38 24.64
N GLU A 173 -15.19 23.49 23.92
CA GLU A 173 -15.96 22.34 23.47
C GLU A 173 -15.33 21.66 22.25
N LEU A 174 -15.64 20.37 22.09
CA LEU A 174 -15.24 19.58 20.94
C LEU A 174 -16.35 19.58 19.89
N VAL A 175 -15.97 19.78 18.64
CA VAL A 175 -16.86 19.74 17.48
C VAL A 175 -16.32 18.79 16.41
N ALA A 176 -17.17 18.45 15.45
CA ALA A 176 -16.77 17.73 14.25
C ALA A 176 -16.83 18.61 13.01
N ILE A 177 -15.74 18.65 12.26
CA ILE A 177 -15.62 19.46 11.04
C ILE A 177 -15.95 18.60 9.82
N ARG A 178 -16.78 19.14 8.92
CA ARG A 178 -17.09 18.54 7.64
C ARG A 178 -15.85 18.53 6.75
N MET A 179 -15.39 17.34 6.43
CA MET A 179 -14.28 17.06 5.53
C MET A 179 -14.79 16.61 4.15
N PRO A 180 -14.04 16.89 3.07
CA PRO A 180 -14.39 16.43 1.73
C PRO A 180 -14.37 14.89 1.63
N LYS A 181 -15.01 14.36 0.58
CA LYS A 181 -15.05 12.93 0.24
C LYS A 181 -13.70 12.37 -0.24
N ASN A 182 -12.68 13.21 -0.36
CA ASN A 182 -11.37 12.83 -0.85
C ASN A 182 -10.26 13.80 -0.40
N PHE A 183 -9.02 13.34 -0.54
CA PHE A 183 -7.83 14.18 -0.51
C PHE A 183 -6.78 13.64 -1.50
N VAL A 184 -5.64 14.31 -1.61
CA VAL A 184 -4.52 13.87 -2.45
C VAL A 184 -3.34 13.47 -1.57
N GLN A 185 -2.75 12.33 -1.89
CA GLN A 185 -1.44 11.89 -1.39
C GLN A 185 -0.50 11.81 -2.60
N ASN A 186 0.81 12.00 -2.43
CA ASN A 186 1.76 11.95 -3.54
C ASN A 186 1.58 10.68 -4.40
N GLY A 187 1.23 10.84 -5.68
CA GLY A 187 0.91 9.77 -6.63
C GLY A 187 -0.54 9.25 -6.60
N PHE A 188 -1.37 9.61 -5.62
CA PHE A 188 -2.67 8.99 -5.37
C PHE A 188 -3.83 9.99 -5.15
N TYR A 189 -4.94 9.70 -5.81
CA TYR A 189 -6.27 10.17 -5.38
C TYR A 189 -6.76 9.27 -4.24
N MET A 190 -7.19 9.87 -3.13
CA MET A 190 -7.67 9.15 -1.95
C MET A 190 -9.17 9.42 -1.75
N ALA A 191 -10.04 8.47 -2.06
CA ALA A 191 -11.43 8.51 -1.63
C ALA A 191 -11.55 8.15 -0.14
N VAL A 192 -12.46 8.81 0.56
CA VAL A 192 -12.77 8.58 1.96
C VAL A 192 -14.25 8.31 2.11
N SER A 193 -14.62 7.32 2.93
CA SER A 193 -16.02 7.00 3.16
C SER A 193 -16.75 8.11 3.92
N ASN A 194 -18.08 8.07 3.89
CA ASN A 194 -18.95 8.99 4.61
C ASN A 194 -18.88 8.78 6.14
N ALA A 195 -18.46 7.60 6.58
CA ALA A 195 -18.18 7.30 7.98
C ALA A 195 -16.79 7.82 8.43
N GLY A 196 -15.97 8.30 7.47
CA GLY A 196 -14.61 8.73 7.71
C GLY A 196 -13.57 7.62 7.43
N PRO A 197 -12.27 7.95 7.56
CA PRO A 197 -11.19 7.05 7.16
C PRO A 197 -10.99 5.87 8.12
N ARG A 198 -11.54 5.94 9.33
CA ARG A 198 -11.45 4.95 10.41
C ARG A 198 -12.73 4.97 11.23
N SER A 199 -13.18 3.83 11.74
CA SER A 199 -14.34 3.81 12.63
C SER A 199 -13.91 4.33 14.00
N TYR A 200 -14.65 5.31 14.53
CA TYR A 200 -14.49 5.77 15.91
C TYR A 200 -15.22 4.83 16.87
N GLY A 201 -14.84 3.54 16.87
CA GLY A 201 -15.40 2.51 17.74
C GLY A 201 -14.65 2.44 19.08
N HIS A 202 -15.40 2.44 20.18
CA HIS A 202 -14.96 2.48 21.59
C HIS A 202 -14.09 1.30 22.06
N SER A 203 -12.90 1.12 21.52
CA SER A 203 -11.95 0.14 22.04
C SER A 203 -10.57 0.75 22.30
N ASN A 204 -9.94 0.37 23.41
CA ASN A 204 -8.57 0.74 23.76
C ASN A 204 -7.51 0.08 22.85
N ARG A 205 -7.91 -0.50 21.71
CA ARG A 205 -7.03 -1.15 20.74
C ARG A 205 -7.18 -0.48 19.39
N GLU A 206 -6.06 -0.21 18.74
CA GLU A 206 -6.05 0.21 17.34
C GLU A 206 -6.77 -0.86 16.49
N PRO A 207 -7.65 -0.45 15.56
CA PRO A 207 -8.34 -1.40 14.70
C PRO A 207 -7.35 -2.13 13.80
N GLU A 208 -7.53 -3.44 13.64
CA GLU A 208 -6.79 -4.23 12.67
C GLU A 208 -7.22 -3.83 11.26
N ILE A 209 -6.30 -3.33 10.45
CA ILE A 209 -6.59 -2.86 9.09
C ILE A 209 -6.25 -3.94 8.06
N VAL A 210 -7.15 -4.12 7.10
CA VAL A 210 -6.98 -4.99 5.93
C VAL A 210 -6.90 -4.13 4.68
N ARG A 211 -6.12 -4.61 3.71
CA ARG A 211 -5.85 -3.98 2.43
C ARG A 211 -6.29 -4.89 1.29
N ILE A 212 -7.00 -4.35 0.32
CA ILE A 212 -7.31 -5.02 -0.95
C ILE A 212 -6.57 -4.28 -2.05
N TYR A 213 -5.76 -5.00 -2.80
CA TYR A 213 -4.95 -4.51 -3.90
C TYR A 213 -5.67 -4.74 -5.21
N PHE A 214 -5.69 -3.71 -6.05
CA PHE A 214 -6.34 -3.72 -7.35
C PHE A 214 -5.30 -3.53 -8.45
N ASN A 215 -5.21 -4.50 -9.34
CA ASN A 215 -4.50 -4.40 -10.61
C ASN A 215 -5.52 -4.27 -11.75
N PHE A 216 -5.80 -3.04 -12.13
CA PHE A 216 -6.78 -2.68 -13.16
C PHE A 216 -6.23 -1.63 -14.12
N SER A 217 -6.94 -1.35 -15.20
CA SER A 217 -6.64 -0.21 -16.08
C SER A 217 -7.08 1.13 -15.46
N PRO A 218 -6.67 2.28 -16.02
CA PRO A 218 -7.20 3.59 -15.63
C PRO A 218 -8.74 3.67 -15.70
N GLU A 219 -9.35 3.08 -16.73
CA GLU A 219 -10.80 2.97 -16.88
C GLU A 219 -11.41 2.11 -15.78
N GLY A 220 -10.72 1.03 -15.41
CA GLY A 220 -11.08 0.18 -14.28
C GLY A 220 -11.11 0.95 -12.96
N ALA A 221 -10.10 1.79 -12.70
CA ALA A 221 -10.11 2.64 -11.50
C ALA A 221 -11.32 3.57 -11.45
N VAL A 222 -11.68 4.21 -12.56
CA VAL A 222 -12.86 5.08 -12.62
C VAL A 222 -14.14 4.27 -12.40
N ALA A 223 -14.29 3.11 -13.02
CA ALA A 223 -15.49 2.26 -12.88
C ALA A 223 -15.63 1.72 -11.44
N VAL A 224 -14.55 1.15 -10.90
CA VAL A 224 -14.51 0.60 -9.53
C VAL A 224 -14.73 1.70 -8.51
N MET A 225 -14.14 2.89 -8.67
CA MET A 225 -14.35 4.04 -7.77
C MET A 225 -15.85 4.33 -7.57
N GLY A 226 -16.63 4.29 -8.65
CA GLY A 226 -18.06 4.59 -8.62
C GLY A 226 -18.87 3.56 -7.84
N SER A 227 -18.79 2.28 -8.25
CA SER A 227 -19.55 1.21 -7.61
C SER A 227 -19.08 0.94 -6.18
N LEU A 228 -17.76 0.87 -5.96
CA LEU A 228 -17.18 0.56 -4.65
C LEU A 228 -17.52 1.63 -3.60
N THR A 229 -17.34 2.91 -3.93
CA THR A 229 -17.64 3.98 -2.96
C THR A 229 -19.13 4.12 -2.69
N ARG A 230 -20.00 3.83 -3.65
CA ARG A 230 -21.46 3.79 -3.42
C ARG A 230 -21.81 2.66 -2.46
N GLU A 231 -21.50 1.43 -2.85
CA GLU A 231 -21.94 0.23 -2.14
C GLU A 231 -21.38 0.19 -0.71
N LEU A 232 -20.10 0.54 -0.50
CA LEU A 232 -19.53 0.58 0.86
C LEU A 232 -20.10 1.70 1.73
N ASN A 233 -20.47 2.84 1.15
CA ASN A 233 -21.11 3.92 1.90
C ASN A 233 -22.56 3.58 2.27
N ASP A 234 -23.30 2.88 1.41
CA ASP A 234 -24.68 2.46 1.67
C ASP A 234 -24.79 1.52 2.88
N ILE A 235 -23.74 0.74 3.14
CA ILE A 235 -23.61 -0.12 4.32
C ILE A 235 -22.72 0.48 5.43
N LEU A 236 -22.44 1.78 5.37
CA LEU A 236 -21.76 2.56 6.41
C LEU A 236 -20.36 2.04 6.81
N ILE A 237 -19.60 1.47 5.87
CA ILE A 237 -18.23 1.01 6.14
C ILE A 237 -17.25 2.18 6.14
N SER A 238 -16.46 2.30 7.21
CA SER A 238 -15.27 3.16 7.24
C SER A 238 -14.21 2.62 6.30
N PHE A 239 -13.78 3.42 5.32
CA PHE A 239 -12.72 3.03 4.40
C PHE A 239 -11.94 4.23 3.85
N THR A 240 -10.73 3.94 3.37
CA THR A 240 -10.07 4.79 2.38
C THR A 240 -9.74 3.97 1.14
N PHE A 241 -9.95 4.54 -0.04
CA PHE A 241 -9.63 3.88 -1.29
C PHE A 241 -8.71 4.77 -2.11
N LYS A 242 -7.47 4.31 -2.31
CA LYS A 242 -6.47 5.05 -3.06
C LYS A 242 -6.27 4.47 -4.43
N VAL A 243 -6.13 5.33 -5.42
CA VAL A 243 -5.82 4.95 -6.80
C VAL A 243 -4.83 5.95 -7.39
N LEU A 244 -3.98 5.50 -8.30
CA LEU A 244 -3.03 6.38 -8.97
C LEU A 244 -3.79 7.49 -9.71
N TYR A 245 -3.33 8.75 -9.59
CA TYR A 245 -3.94 9.87 -10.31
C TYR A 245 -3.33 10.11 -11.69
N ASN A 246 -2.34 9.32 -12.09
CA ASN A 246 -1.69 9.40 -13.40
C ASN A 246 -1.96 8.11 -14.19
N PRO A 247 -2.63 8.17 -15.36
CA PRO A 247 -2.98 6.97 -16.12
C PRO A 247 -1.76 6.18 -16.63
N GLY A 248 -0.65 6.86 -16.92
CA GLY A 248 0.61 6.23 -17.35
C GLY A 248 1.26 5.32 -16.30
N GLU A 249 0.89 5.46 -15.03
CA GLU A 249 1.48 4.72 -13.90
C GLU A 249 0.79 3.37 -13.62
N TYR A 250 -0.29 3.03 -14.32
CA TYR A 250 -1.08 1.80 -14.14
C TYR A 250 -0.39 0.51 -14.62
N LYS A 251 0.94 0.54 -14.78
CA LYS A 251 1.78 -0.60 -15.20
C LYS A 251 2.32 -1.40 -13.99
N ARG A 252 1.61 -1.34 -12.87
CA ARG A 252 2.00 -1.96 -11.58
C ARG A 252 0.82 -2.66 -10.93
N TYR A 253 1.12 -3.66 -10.10
CA TYR A 253 0.13 -4.58 -9.55
C TYR A 253 -0.69 -4.01 -8.38
N ASP A 254 -0.24 -2.90 -7.77
CA ASP A 254 -0.90 -2.20 -6.66
C ASP A 254 -1.41 -0.81 -7.08
N SER A 255 -2.02 -0.73 -8.27
CA SER A 255 -2.54 0.52 -8.85
C SER A 255 -3.72 1.12 -8.07
N GLY A 256 -4.46 0.29 -7.33
CA GLY A 256 -5.43 0.72 -6.32
C GLY A 256 -5.29 -0.05 -5.01
N VAL A 257 -5.60 0.59 -3.88
CA VAL A 257 -5.62 -0.05 -2.56
C VAL A 257 -6.80 0.44 -1.72
N LEU A 258 -7.67 -0.48 -1.32
CA LEU A 258 -8.76 -0.23 -0.37
C LEU A 258 -8.29 -0.61 1.04
N TYR A 259 -8.50 0.27 2.01
CA TYR A 259 -8.22 0.06 3.42
C TYR A 259 -9.53 0.08 4.21
N PHE A 260 -9.73 -0.91 5.08
CA PHE A 260 -10.87 -1.00 5.98
C PHE A 260 -10.53 -1.88 7.19
N GLU A 261 -11.40 -1.89 8.18
CA GLU A 261 -11.21 -2.67 9.41
C GLU A 261 -11.51 -4.16 9.19
N LYS A 262 -10.65 -5.05 9.70
CA LYS A 262 -10.75 -6.51 9.52
C LYS A 262 -12.11 -7.08 9.89
N SER A 263 -12.77 -6.53 10.92
CA SER A 263 -14.11 -6.94 11.35
C SER A 263 -15.17 -6.80 10.26
N ASN A 264 -14.96 -5.92 9.28
CA ASN A 264 -15.87 -5.69 8.17
C ASN A 264 -15.59 -6.56 6.95
N TYR A 265 -14.62 -7.49 7.03
CA TYR A 265 -14.16 -8.27 5.87
C TYR A 265 -15.29 -8.98 5.14
N GLU A 266 -16.21 -9.66 5.82
CA GLU A 266 -17.28 -10.40 5.14
C GLU A 266 -18.23 -9.46 4.37
N ALA A 267 -18.58 -8.30 4.95
CA ALA A 267 -19.40 -7.30 4.28
C ALA A 267 -18.68 -6.69 3.06
N VAL A 268 -17.39 -6.36 3.22
CA VAL A 268 -16.56 -5.85 2.12
C VAL A 268 -16.39 -6.91 1.03
N ARG A 269 -16.22 -8.19 1.38
CA ARG A 269 -16.10 -9.30 0.45
C ARG A 269 -17.32 -9.41 -0.46
N GLN A 270 -18.53 -9.29 0.10
CA GLN A 270 -19.78 -9.32 -0.68
C GLN A 270 -19.90 -8.15 -1.66
N VAL A 271 -19.50 -6.94 -1.23
CA VAL A 271 -19.42 -5.78 -2.13
C VAL A 271 -18.37 -5.99 -3.23
N LEU A 272 -17.20 -6.54 -2.88
CA LEU A 272 -16.16 -6.84 -3.87
C LEU A 272 -16.61 -7.87 -4.90
N GLU A 273 -17.37 -8.90 -4.51
CA GLU A 273 -17.97 -9.87 -5.45
C GLU A 273 -18.87 -9.16 -6.48
N SER A 274 -19.77 -8.31 -6.01
CA SER A 274 -20.68 -7.50 -6.86
C SER A 274 -19.90 -6.58 -7.80
N VAL A 275 -18.99 -5.76 -7.24
CA VAL A 275 -18.21 -4.78 -8.01
C VAL A 275 -17.30 -5.47 -9.01
N TYR A 276 -16.62 -6.56 -8.62
CA TYR A 276 -15.73 -7.29 -9.51
C TYR A 276 -16.49 -7.95 -10.66
N ALA A 277 -17.65 -8.56 -10.40
CA ALA A 277 -18.48 -9.14 -11.46
C ALA A 277 -18.88 -8.10 -12.53
N GLN A 278 -19.16 -6.86 -12.11
CA GLN A 278 -19.52 -5.76 -13.02
C GLN A 278 -18.33 -5.18 -13.80
N THR A 279 -17.11 -5.28 -13.24
CA THR A 279 -15.92 -4.54 -13.74
C THR A 279 -14.75 -5.43 -14.17
N LYS A 280 -14.91 -6.76 -14.13
CA LYS A 280 -13.88 -7.77 -14.41
C LYS A 280 -13.07 -7.52 -15.68
N ALA A 281 -13.70 -7.02 -16.73
CA ALA A 281 -13.04 -6.74 -18.01
C ALA A 281 -11.89 -5.71 -17.93
N HIS A 282 -11.84 -4.92 -16.86
CA HIS A 282 -10.80 -3.91 -16.64
C HIS A 282 -9.63 -4.40 -15.78
N PHE A 283 -9.69 -5.62 -15.24
CA PHE A 283 -8.65 -6.16 -14.39
C PHE A 283 -7.59 -6.88 -15.21
N HIS A 284 -6.34 -6.69 -14.81
CA HIS A 284 -5.24 -7.58 -15.19
C HIS A 284 -5.24 -8.78 -14.23
N THR A 285 -4.46 -9.83 -14.54
CA THR A 285 -4.49 -11.06 -13.74
C THR A 285 -3.54 -11.03 -12.54
N ASP A 286 -2.40 -10.35 -12.66
CA ASP A 286 -1.34 -10.36 -11.65
C ASP A 286 -1.73 -9.60 -10.38
N ILE A 287 -1.20 -10.04 -9.24
CA ILE A 287 -1.37 -9.40 -7.93
C ILE A 287 0.00 -9.09 -7.31
N PRO A 288 0.10 -8.16 -6.34
CA PRO A 288 1.38 -7.91 -5.69
C PRO A 288 1.90 -9.14 -4.96
N LEU A 289 3.23 -9.32 -4.96
CA LEU A 289 3.89 -10.41 -4.24
C LEU A 289 3.50 -10.38 -2.74
N PHE A 290 3.50 -11.54 -2.09
CA PHE A 290 3.13 -11.73 -0.67
C PHE A 290 1.65 -11.53 -0.34
N THR A 291 0.80 -11.16 -1.30
CA THR A 291 -0.64 -10.99 -1.05
C THR A 291 -1.39 -12.30 -1.22
N LYS A 292 -2.51 -12.46 -0.50
CA LYS A 292 -3.44 -13.56 -0.70
C LYS A 292 -4.21 -13.31 -1.99
N PHE A 293 -4.26 -14.31 -2.87
CA PHE A 293 -5.12 -14.27 -4.04
C PHE A 293 -6.60 -14.28 -3.65
N LEU A 294 -7.36 -13.30 -4.14
CA LEU A 294 -8.82 -13.27 -3.99
C LEU A 294 -9.53 -13.55 -5.32
N ALA A 295 -9.05 -12.95 -6.40
CA ALA A 295 -9.47 -13.12 -7.78
C ALA A 295 -8.36 -12.58 -8.70
N PRO A 296 -8.39 -12.81 -10.03
CA PRO A 296 -7.44 -12.18 -10.94
C PRO A 296 -7.38 -10.66 -10.76
N GLY A 297 -6.19 -10.13 -10.48
CA GLY A 297 -5.98 -8.70 -10.22
C GLY A 297 -6.43 -8.20 -8.84
N LEU A 298 -6.89 -9.09 -7.95
CA LEU A 298 -7.27 -8.78 -6.57
C LEU A 298 -6.43 -9.56 -5.56
N GLY A 299 -5.58 -8.83 -4.84
CA GLY A 299 -4.78 -9.35 -3.74
C GLY A 299 -5.24 -8.82 -2.38
N LEU A 300 -4.97 -9.54 -1.30
CA LEU A 300 -5.27 -9.11 0.08
C LEU A 300 -4.04 -9.20 0.98
N ALA A 301 -3.90 -8.23 1.89
CA ALA A 301 -2.98 -8.34 3.01
C ALA A 301 -3.44 -7.55 4.24
N GLU A 302 -2.97 -7.94 5.41
CA GLU A 302 -3.12 -7.17 6.64
C GLU A 302 -2.10 -6.02 6.69
N GLU A 303 -2.50 -4.88 7.27
CA GLU A 303 -1.57 -3.82 7.63
C GLU A 303 -0.51 -4.35 8.60
N PRO A 304 0.80 -4.18 8.32
CA PRO A 304 1.83 -4.64 9.24
C PRO A 304 1.69 -4.01 10.63
N ASP A 305 1.60 -4.87 11.65
CA ASP A 305 1.57 -4.48 13.07
C ASP A 305 2.97 -4.21 13.65
N ARG A 306 4.01 -4.76 13.02
CA ARG A 306 5.43 -4.51 13.29
C ARG A 306 6.10 -3.87 12.08
N LYS A 307 6.49 -2.60 12.24
CA LYS A 307 7.11 -1.79 11.18
C LYS A 307 8.59 -1.53 11.44
N PHE A 308 9.38 -1.42 10.37
CA PHE A 308 10.80 -1.06 10.44
C PHE A 308 11.02 0.47 10.42
N ALA A 309 10.01 1.24 10.03
CA ALA A 309 10.00 2.70 9.99
C ALA A 309 8.58 3.23 10.17
N GLU A 310 8.44 4.50 10.58
CA GLU A 310 7.12 5.15 10.75
C GLU A 310 6.29 5.13 9.46
N GLN A 311 6.92 5.49 8.33
CA GLN A 311 6.30 5.49 7.01
C GLN A 311 6.68 4.23 6.26
N GLU A 312 5.85 3.20 6.41
CA GLU A 312 6.07 1.91 5.76
C GLU A 312 4.76 1.32 5.21
N SER A 313 4.83 0.85 3.96
CA SER A 313 3.76 0.08 3.33
C SER A 313 3.97 -1.43 3.54
N PHE A 314 2.93 -2.25 3.38
CA PHE A 314 3.02 -3.71 3.42
C PHE A 314 4.11 -4.27 2.49
N GLY A 315 4.14 -3.85 1.23
CA GLY A 315 5.18 -4.31 0.30
C GLY A 315 6.58 -3.91 0.74
N MET A 316 6.76 -2.67 1.24
CA MET A 316 8.05 -2.25 1.81
C MET A 316 8.45 -3.12 3.00
N ASN A 317 7.50 -3.43 3.89
CA ASN A 317 7.74 -4.27 5.06
C ASN A 317 8.19 -5.69 4.65
N ARG A 318 7.45 -6.36 3.77
CA ARG A 318 7.82 -7.73 3.33
C ARG A 318 9.12 -7.76 2.53
N CYS A 319 9.35 -6.78 1.65
CA CYS A 319 10.62 -6.64 0.96
C CYS A 319 11.78 -6.32 1.91
N GLN A 320 11.54 -5.62 3.03
CA GLN A 320 12.56 -5.34 4.04
C GLN A 320 12.99 -6.62 4.78
N ILE A 321 12.06 -7.54 5.04
CA ILE A 321 12.38 -8.87 5.62
C ILE A 321 13.32 -9.64 4.68
N ILE A 322 13.01 -9.67 3.39
CA ILE A 322 13.87 -10.30 2.37
C ILE A 322 15.23 -9.62 2.31
N ALA A 323 15.26 -8.28 2.25
CA ALA A 323 16.50 -7.51 2.17
C ALA A 323 17.40 -7.78 3.39
N ASN A 324 16.83 -7.88 4.60
CA ASN A 324 17.59 -8.22 5.80
C ASN A 324 18.23 -9.62 5.68
N GLY A 325 17.49 -10.60 5.16
CA GLY A 325 17.99 -11.97 4.98
C GLY A 325 19.12 -12.05 3.96
N LEU A 326 18.98 -11.36 2.83
CA LEU A 326 20.02 -11.27 1.80
C LEU A 326 21.28 -10.57 2.33
N LEU A 327 21.13 -9.45 3.06
CA LEU A 327 22.27 -8.74 3.64
C LEU A 327 22.95 -9.54 4.77
N GLU A 328 22.18 -10.30 5.55
CA GLU A 328 22.74 -11.19 6.58
C GLU A 328 23.61 -12.28 5.94
N ALA A 329 23.13 -12.94 4.89
CA ALA A 329 23.88 -13.95 4.12
C ALA A 329 25.14 -13.36 3.47
N TRP A 330 25.00 -12.19 2.84
CA TRP A 330 26.10 -11.49 2.20
C TRP A 330 27.22 -11.10 3.19
N HIS A 331 26.86 -10.68 4.40
CA HIS A 331 27.81 -10.34 5.46
C HIS A 331 28.42 -11.55 6.17
N SER A 332 27.71 -12.68 6.25
CA SER A 332 28.17 -13.89 6.94
C SER A 332 29.07 -14.80 6.08
N LEU A 333 29.33 -14.42 4.83
CA LEU A 333 30.07 -15.18 3.80
C LEU A 333 29.40 -16.49 3.36
N ASP A 334 28.14 -16.73 3.75
CA ASP A 334 27.29 -17.78 3.17
C ASP A 334 26.31 -17.17 2.17
N ASP A 335 26.87 -16.57 1.12
CA ASP A 335 26.13 -15.88 0.05
C ASP A 335 25.61 -16.85 -1.03
N SER A 336 25.55 -18.15 -0.72
CA SER A 336 24.95 -19.18 -1.58
C SER A 336 23.43 -19.00 -1.69
N PRO A 337 22.76 -19.47 -2.76
CA PRO A 337 21.29 -19.45 -2.84
C PRO A 337 20.62 -20.10 -1.61
N GLU A 338 21.18 -21.21 -1.12
CA GLU A 338 20.69 -21.92 0.06
C GLU A 338 20.90 -21.11 1.36
N GLY A 339 22.08 -20.50 1.53
CA GLY A 339 22.40 -19.64 2.68
C GLY A 339 21.55 -18.37 2.73
N ARG A 340 21.30 -17.76 1.56
CA ARG A 340 20.36 -16.64 1.38
C ARG A 340 18.93 -17.04 1.74
N MET A 341 18.43 -18.16 1.22
CA MET A 341 17.09 -18.66 1.55
C MET A 341 16.95 -18.96 3.05
N THR A 342 17.96 -19.59 3.65
CA THR A 342 18.00 -19.88 5.10
C THR A 342 17.92 -18.60 5.92
N SER A 343 18.68 -17.57 5.53
CA SER A 343 18.67 -16.27 6.20
C SER A 343 17.33 -15.55 6.04
N ILE A 344 16.70 -15.61 4.86
CA ILE A 344 15.34 -15.08 4.64
C ILE A 344 14.33 -15.77 5.57
N LEU A 345 14.32 -17.10 5.62
CA LEU A 345 13.40 -17.87 6.47
C LEU A 345 13.58 -17.52 7.95
N LYS A 346 14.83 -17.32 8.38
CA LYS A 346 15.17 -16.87 9.74
C LYS A 346 14.56 -15.50 10.04
N GLN A 347 14.64 -14.53 9.12
CA GLN A 347 14.07 -13.19 9.29
C GLN A 347 12.53 -13.22 9.42
N PHE A 348 11.85 -14.02 8.59
CA PHE A 348 10.41 -14.26 8.72
C PHE A 348 10.04 -14.86 10.09
N SER A 349 10.80 -15.88 10.52
CA SER A 349 10.61 -16.55 11.81
C SER A 349 10.80 -15.59 12.99
N GLN A 350 11.80 -14.70 12.95
CA GLN A 350 12.02 -13.68 13.99
C GLN A 350 10.84 -12.71 14.14
N MET A 351 10.10 -12.46 13.04
CA MET A 351 8.89 -11.64 13.07
C MET A 351 7.63 -12.44 13.43
N GLY A 352 7.72 -13.77 13.52
CA GLY A 352 6.56 -14.63 13.72
C GLY A 352 5.63 -14.72 12.50
N ILE A 353 6.15 -14.39 11.32
CA ILE A 353 5.38 -14.40 10.06
C ILE A 353 5.71 -15.69 9.31
N GLU A 354 4.66 -16.44 8.93
CA GLU A 354 4.81 -17.63 8.10
C GLU A 354 4.99 -17.21 6.62
N LEU A 355 6.04 -17.68 5.96
CA LEU A 355 6.41 -17.24 4.60
C LEU A 355 5.27 -17.37 3.59
N LEU A 356 4.64 -18.56 3.53
CA LEU A 356 3.55 -18.86 2.61
C LEU A 356 2.23 -18.17 2.98
N ARG A 357 2.16 -17.58 4.17
CA ARG A 357 1.02 -16.79 4.66
C ARG A 357 1.45 -15.37 5.03
N SER A 358 2.42 -14.84 4.28
CA SER A 358 3.02 -13.52 4.51
C SER A 358 2.03 -12.35 4.35
N TYR A 359 0.84 -12.58 3.82
CA TYR A 359 -0.27 -11.62 3.84
C TYR A 359 -0.89 -11.41 5.23
N LEU A 360 -0.60 -12.30 6.20
CA LEU A 360 -1.04 -12.19 7.59
C LEU A 360 0.04 -11.57 8.47
N ASN A 361 -0.38 -10.96 9.57
CA ASN A 361 0.47 -10.67 10.71
C ASN A 361 0.68 -11.90 11.59
N ALA A 362 1.64 -11.80 12.51
CA ALA A 362 1.95 -12.89 13.43
C ALA A 362 0.74 -13.26 14.30
N ASN A 363 0.43 -14.55 14.40
CA ASN A 363 -0.70 -15.10 15.16
C ASN A 363 -2.10 -14.65 14.67
N SER A 364 -2.19 -14.05 13.48
CA SER A 364 -3.48 -13.64 12.93
C SER A 364 -4.27 -14.83 12.38
N VAL A 365 -5.58 -14.83 12.63
CA VAL A 365 -6.51 -15.83 12.07
C VAL A 365 -6.82 -15.45 10.63
N ASP A 366 -6.64 -16.42 9.73
CA ASP A 366 -6.99 -16.29 8.32
C ASP A 366 -8.47 -16.55 8.11
N ILE A 367 -9.21 -15.46 7.98
CA ILE A 367 -10.65 -15.46 7.68
C ILE A 367 -10.90 -15.20 6.18
N TYR A 368 -9.84 -15.08 5.38
CA TYR A 368 -9.92 -14.56 4.03
C TYR A 368 -10.18 -15.68 3.04
N THR A 369 -11.18 -15.50 2.18
CA THR A 369 -11.56 -16.48 1.15
C THR A 369 -11.56 -15.83 -0.22
N GLN A 370 -11.31 -16.63 -1.26
CA GLN A 370 -11.45 -16.16 -2.64
C GLN A 370 -12.88 -15.67 -2.91
N LEU A 371 -13.02 -14.77 -3.89
CA LEU A 371 -14.32 -14.27 -4.33
C LEU A 371 -15.08 -15.39 -5.06
N LYS A 372 -16.39 -15.52 -4.80
CA LYS A 372 -17.26 -16.40 -5.58
C LYS A 372 -17.50 -15.73 -6.93
N MET A 373 -17.00 -16.37 -8.00
CA MET A 373 -17.11 -15.88 -9.38
C MET A 373 -18.32 -16.45 -10.10
#